data_AF-A0A368DVP6-F1
#
_entry.id   AF-A0A368DVP6-F1
#
_cell.length_a   1.000
_cell.length_b   1.000
_cell.length_c   1.000
_cell.angle_alpha   90.00
_cell.angle_beta   90.00
_cell.angle_gamma   90.00
#
_symmetry.space_group_name_H-M   'P 1'
#
loop_
_entity.id
_entity.type
_entity.pdbx_description
1 polymer ?
#
loop_
_entity_poly.entity_id
_entity_poly.type
_entity_poly.pdbx_seq_one_letter_code
_entity_poly.pdbx_strand_id
1 'polypeptide(L)'
;MITVFYDGKCGLCSREIAHYRKISPPSTFIWRDIANEPKHLKEISVSQSDALRRLHVSDQLGTIYVGVDAFIAIWKKLPRWRLLALLCAIPGVRFILGLLYNKFADWKFSRSAHCQLST
;
A
#
# COMPACT_ATOMS: atom_id res chain seq x y z
N MET A 1 -10.01 -8.19 -9.37
CA MET A 1 -8.63 -8.41 -8.90
C MET A 1 -7.96 -7.06 -8.75
N ILE A 2 -7.17 -6.82 -7.71
CA ILE A 2 -6.47 -5.54 -7.51
C ILE A 2 -4.96 -5.75 -7.48
N THR A 3 -4.20 -4.77 -7.96
CA THR A 3 -2.74 -4.80 -7.98
C THR A 3 -2.20 -3.98 -6.81
N VAL A 4 -1.37 -4.60 -5.96
CA VAL A 4 -0.76 -3.97 -4.80
C VAL A 4 0.72 -3.74 -5.08
N PHE A 5 1.15 -2.49 -5.05
CA PHE A 5 2.53 -2.07 -5.23
C PHE A 5 3.14 -1.79 -3.87
N TYR A 6 4.19 -2.53 -3.52
CA TYR A 6 4.80 -2.44 -2.19
C TYR A 6 6.32 -2.47 -2.25
N ASP A 7 6.96 -1.93 -1.22
CA ASP A 7 8.41 -1.98 -1.02
C ASP A 7 8.80 -3.31 -0.37
N GLY A 8 9.41 -4.21 -1.16
CA GLY A 8 9.93 -5.49 -0.66
C GLY A 8 11.22 -5.38 0.16
N LYS A 9 11.95 -4.27 0.06
CA LYS A 9 13.19 -4.02 0.82
C LYS A 9 12.92 -3.42 2.20
N CYS A 10 11.77 -2.80 2.42
CA CYS A 10 11.34 -2.36 3.75
C CYS A 10 10.81 -3.53 4.58
N GLY A 11 11.53 -3.90 5.65
CA GLY A 11 11.17 -5.04 6.51
C GLY A 11 9.78 -4.94 7.17
N LEU A 12 9.26 -3.74 7.42
CA LEU A 12 7.90 -3.55 7.93
C LEU A 12 6.87 -3.82 6.82
N CYS A 13 7.04 -3.19 5.66
CA CYS A 13 6.10 -3.30 4.54
C CYS A 13 6.07 -4.72 3.98
N SER A 14 7.22 -5.37 3.82
CA SER A 14 7.29 -6.75 3.32
C SER A 14 6.62 -7.75 4.26
N ARG A 15 6.79 -7.59 5.59
CA ARG A 15 6.10 -8.41 6.60
C ARG A 15 4.58 -8.24 6.56
N GLU A 16 4.11 -7.01 6.43
CA GLU A 16 2.68 -6.71 6.34
C GLU A 16 2.05 -7.34 5.09
N ILE A 17 2.72 -7.20 3.94
CA ILE A 17 2.26 -7.79 2.68
C ILE A 17 2.32 -9.31 2.71
N ALA A 18 3.34 -9.90 3.34
CA ALA A 18 3.44 -11.35 3.54
C ALA A 18 2.26 -11.87 4.39
N HIS A 19 1.86 -11.12 5.43
CA HIS A 19 0.66 -11.45 6.21
C HIS A 19 -0.59 -11.43 5.32
N TYR A 20 -0.81 -10.37 4.54
CA TYR A 20 -1.97 -10.28 3.65
C TYR A 20 -1.99 -11.39 2.59
N ARG A 21 -0.84 -11.73 2.00
CA ARG A 21 -0.71 -12.88 1.08
C ARG A 21 -1.19 -14.18 1.71
N LYS A 22 -0.83 -14.43 2.98
CA LYS A 22 -1.21 -15.67 3.70
C LYS A 22 -2.71 -15.79 3.95
N ILE A 23 -3.40 -14.67 4.18
CA ILE A 23 -4.84 -14.65 4.47
C ILE A 23 -5.70 -14.32 3.23
N SER A 24 -5.06 -13.99 2.11
CA SER A 24 -5.76 -13.60 0.89
C SER A 24 -6.43 -14.80 0.22
N PRO A 25 -7.66 -14.65 -0.29
CA PRO A 25 -8.26 -15.64 -1.15
C PRO A 25 -7.45 -15.78 -2.46
N PRO A 26 -7.42 -16.98 -3.06
CA PRO A 26 -6.73 -17.20 -4.34
C PRO A 26 -7.25 -16.24 -5.42
N SER A 27 -6.37 -15.85 -6.34
CA SER A 27 -6.69 -15.03 -7.53
C SER A 27 -7.34 -13.66 -7.25
N THR A 28 -7.19 -13.13 -6.03
CA THR A 28 -7.79 -11.83 -5.66
C THR A 28 -6.84 -10.65 -5.84
N PHE A 29 -5.53 -10.88 -5.66
CA PHE A 29 -4.49 -9.85 -5.64
C PHE A 29 -3.36 -10.17 -6.61
N ILE A 30 -2.86 -9.14 -7.30
CA ILE A 30 -1.54 -9.15 -7.93
C ILE A 30 -0.61 -8.37 -7.00
N TRP A 31 0.54 -8.93 -6.67
CA TRP A 31 1.52 -8.27 -5.81
C TRP A 31 2.74 -7.87 -6.64
N ARG A 32 3.07 -6.58 -6.66
CA ARG A 32 4.21 -6.02 -7.40
C ARG A 32 5.22 -5.43 -6.42
N ASP A 33 6.43 -5.97 -6.42
CA ASP A 33 7.54 -5.46 -5.62
C ASP A 33 8.27 -4.37 -6.40
N ILE A 34 7.93 -3.12 -6.12
CA ILE A 34 8.48 -1.96 -6.82
C ILE A 34 9.90 -1.61 -6.38
N ALA A 35 10.41 -2.20 -5.29
CA ALA A 35 11.77 -1.98 -4.82
C ALA A 35 12.79 -2.81 -5.59
N ASN A 36 12.36 -3.96 -6.13
CA ASN A 36 13.16 -4.83 -6.98
C ASN A 36 12.81 -4.68 -8.48
N GLU A 37 11.55 -4.40 -8.79
CA GLU A 37 11.04 -4.29 -10.16
C GLU A 37 10.38 -2.91 -10.43
N PRO A 38 11.17 -1.82 -10.50
CA PRO A 38 10.64 -0.47 -10.68
C PRO A 38 9.93 -0.26 -12.02
N LYS A 39 10.06 -1.20 -12.98
CA LYS A 39 9.34 -1.19 -14.26
C LYS A 39 7.83 -1.14 -14.08
N HIS A 40 7.30 -1.74 -13.00
CA HIS A 40 5.87 -1.72 -12.67
C HIS A 40 5.35 -0.33 -12.26
N LEU A 41 6.23 0.61 -11.89
CA LEU A 41 5.83 1.98 -11.58
C LEU A 41 5.32 2.74 -12.81
N LYS A 42 5.71 2.31 -14.01
CA LYS A 42 5.17 2.86 -15.27
C LYS A 42 3.66 2.63 -15.39
N GLU A 43 3.11 1.64 -14.70
CA GLU A 43 1.67 1.35 -14.71
C GLU A 43 0.85 2.39 -13.92
N ILE A 44 1.50 3.09 -12.97
CA ILE A 44 0.82 4.04 -12.08
C ILE A 44 1.29 5.49 -12.28
N SER A 45 2.31 5.73 -13.10
CA SER A 45 2.88 7.07 -13.37
C SER A 45 3.29 7.84 -12.11
N VAL A 46 3.74 7.12 -11.08
CA VAL A 46 4.21 7.69 -9.80
C VAL A 46 5.73 7.58 -9.72
N SER A 47 6.37 8.57 -9.10
CA SER A 47 7.81 8.54 -8.82
C SER A 47 8.16 7.34 -7.93
N GLN A 48 9.36 6.77 -8.10
CA GLN A 48 9.78 5.64 -7.26
C GLN A 48 9.84 6.03 -5.78
N SER A 49 10.29 7.24 -5.46
CA SER A 49 10.35 7.73 -4.08
C SER A 49 8.96 7.81 -3.44
N ASP A 50 7.96 8.33 -4.15
CA ASP A 50 6.58 8.40 -3.62
C ASP A 50 5.95 7.02 -3.50
N ALA A 51 6.22 6.14 -4.47
CA ALA A 51 5.72 4.78 -4.46
C ALA A 51 6.33 3.92 -3.35
N LEU A 52 7.59 4.17 -2.97
CA LEU A 52 8.24 3.51 -1.81
C LEU A 52 7.80 4.15 -0.48
N ARG A 53 7.45 5.43 -0.48
CA ARG A 53 7.00 6.16 0.72
C ARG A 53 5.62 5.71 1.17
N ARG A 54 4.68 5.50 0.25
CA ARG A 54 3.28 5.15 0.55
C ARG A 54 2.86 3.89 -0.20
N LEU A 55 1.97 3.11 0.41
CA LEU A 55 1.40 1.94 -0.25
C LEU A 55 0.47 2.39 -1.39
N HIS A 56 0.61 1.78 -2.56
CA HIS A 56 -0.24 2.07 -3.72
C HIS A 56 -1.00 0.81 -4.14
N VAL A 57 -2.26 0.98 -4.50
CA VAL A 57 -3.12 -0.09 -5.02
C VAL A 57 -3.83 0.41 -6.26
N SER A 58 -3.77 -0.37 -7.34
CA SER A 58 -4.54 -0.13 -8.55
C SER A 58 -5.71 -1.11 -8.63
N ASP A 59 -6.90 -0.59 -8.93
CA ASP A 59 -8.07 -1.42 -9.25
C ASP A 59 -8.19 -1.64 -10.77
N GLN A 60 -9.12 -2.51 -11.17
CA GLN A 60 -9.31 -2.90 -12.57
C GLN A 60 -9.68 -1.74 -13.50
N LEU A 61 -10.23 -0.67 -12.94
CA LEU A 61 -10.58 0.56 -13.65
C LEU A 61 -9.38 1.50 -13.83
N GLY A 62 -8.19 1.14 -13.34
CA GLY A 62 -7.00 1.99 -13.36
C GLY A 62 -6.98 3.06 -12.26
N THR A 63 -7.94 3.07 -11.35
CA THR A 63 -7.95 3.98 -10.20
C THR A 63 -6.85 3.62 -9.21
N ILE A 64 -5.99 4.58 -8.88
CA ILE A 64 -4.91 4.42 -7.93
C ILE A 64 -5.36 4.91 -6.54
N TYR A 65 -5.33 4.01 -5.58
CA TYR A 65 -5.54 4.28 -4.17
C TYR A 65 -4.19 4.36 -3.46
N VAL A 66 -4.04 5.32 -2.54
CA VAL A 66 -2.76 5.60 -1.87
C VAL A 66 -2.96 5.60 -0.35
N GLY A 67 -2.00 5.03 0.37
CA GLY A 67 -1.95 5.03 1.83
C GLY A 67 -3.16 4.34 2.46
N VAL A 68 -3.92 5.05 3.30
CA VAL A 68 -5.11 4.48 3.97
C VAL A 68 -6.12 3.96 2.96
N ASP A 69 -6.29 4.64 1.83
CA ASP A 69 -7.22 4.19 0.80
C ASP A 69 -6.76 2.88 0.15
N ALA A 70 -5.45 2.69 0.00
CA ALA A 70 -4.87 1.43 -0.44
C ALA A 70 -5.15 0.30 0.56
N PHE A 71 -5.00 0.56 1.86
CA PHE A 71 -5.36 -0.43 2.90
C PHE A 71 -6.85 -0.76 2.89
N ILE A 72 -7.72 0.24 2.78
CA ILE A 72 -9.17 0.03 2.68
C ILE A 72 -9.49 -0.83 1.45
N ALA A 73 -8.85 -0.57 0.31
CA ALA A 73 -9.03 -1.37 -0.91
C ALA A 73 -8.61 -2.84 -0.70
N ILE A 74 -7.50 -3.09 -0.01
CA ILE A 74 -7.05 -4.45 0.34
C ILE A 74 -8.03 -5.13 1.29
N TRP A 75 -8.39 -4.47 2.39
CA TRP A 75 -9.27 -5.03 3.41
C TRP A 75 -10.69 -5.30 2.89
N LYS A 76 -11.19 -4.51 1.93
CA LYS A 76 -12.47 -4.78 1.24
C LYS A 76 -12.47 -6.12 0.49
N LYS A 77 -11.30 -6.57 0.03
CA LYS A 77 -11.11 -7.84 -0.68
C LYS A 77 -10.77 -9.02 0.25
N LEU A 78 -10.46 -8.75 1.52
CA LEU A 78 -10.21 -9.76 2.54
C LEU A 78 -11.50 -10.05 3.33
N PRO A 79 -12.05 -11.28 3.29
CA PRO A 79 -13.35 -11.59 3.90
C PRO A 79 -13.44 -11.23 5.39
N ARG A 80 -12.38 -11.52 6.16
CA ARG A 80 -12.30 -11.24 7.61
C ARG A 80 -12.14 -9.77 7.95
N TRP A 81 -11.64 -8.96 7.01
CA TRP A 81 -11.29 -7.55 7.25
C TRP A 81 -12.30 -6.57 6.64
N ARG A 82 -13.36 -7.07 6.01
CA ARG A 82 -14.41 -6.23 5.40
C ARG A 82 -15.08 -5.27 6.38
N LEU A 83 -15.37 -5.72 7.61
CA LEU A 83 -15.96 -4.88 8.65
C LEU A 83 -15.00 -3.75 9.04
N LEU A 84 -13.71 -4.06 9.19
CA LEU A 84 -12.69 -3.04 9.47
C LEU A 84 -12.58 -2.05 8.31
N ALA A 85 -12.61 -2.53 7.06
CA ALA A 85 -12.58 -1.68 5.88
C ALA A 85 -13.76 -0.71 5.83
N LEU A 86 -14.95 -1.14 6.26
CA LEU A 86 -16.14 -0.30 6.33
C LEU A 86 -16.00 0.77 7.42
N LEU A 87 -15.53 0.39 8.62
CA LEU A 87 -15.28 1.33 9.71
C LEU A 87 -14.23 2.39 9.33
N CYS A 88 -13.13 1.97 8.71
CA CYS A 88 -12.08 2.87 8.25
C CYS A 88 -12.50 3.74 7.05
N ALA A 89 -13.54 3.34 6.31
CA ALA A 89 -14.08 4.12 5.20
C ALA A 89 -15.03 5.25 5.65
N ILE A 90 -15.40 5.31 6.93
CA ILE A 90 -16.22 6.40 7.48
C ILE A 90 -15.44 7.72 7.33
N PRO A 91 -16.03 8.80 6.77
CA PRO A 91 -15.31 10.02 6.42
C PRO A 91 -14.43 10.60 7.54
N GLY A 92 -14.96 10.68 8.77
CA GLY A 92 -14.22 11.18 9.93
C GLY A 92 -13.04 10.28 10.32
N VAL A 93 -13.26 8.96 10.34
CA VAL A 93 -12.21 7.97 10.68
C VAL A 93 -11.14 7.95 9.58
N ARG A 94 -11.55 7.93 8.32
CA ARG A 94 -10.68 7.98 7.15
C ARG A 94 -9.78 9.20 7.19
N PHE A 95 -10.32 10.37 7.52
CA PHE A 95 -9.56 11.60 7.62
C PHE A 95 -8.48 11.51 8.72
N ILE A 96 -8.86 11.08 9.92
CA ILE A 96 -7.93 10.92 11.04
C ILE A 96 -6.84 9.89 10.70
N LEU A 97 -7.22 8.72 10.17
CA LEU A 97 -6.28 7.69 9.76
C LEU A 97 -5.34 8.20 8.65
N GLY A 98 -5.86 8.96 7.68
CA GLY A 98 -5.06 9.55 6.60
C GLY A 98 -3.97 10.47 7.15
N LEU A 99 -4.31 11.33 8.11
CA LEU A 99 -3.35 12.22 8.77
C LEU A 99 -2.30 11.43 9.57
N LEU A 100 -2.73 10.45 10.37
CA LEU A 100 -1.84 9.61 11.16
C LEU A 100 -0.91 8.80 10.27
N TYR A 101 -1.45 8.19 9.23
CA TYR A 101 -0.68 7.40 8.26
C TYR A 101 0.33 8.26 7.53
N ASN A 102 -0.06 9.45 7.05
CA ASN A 102 0.88 10.33 6.35
C ASN A 102 2.02 10.76 7.27
N LYS A 103 1.74 11.15 8.52
CA LYS A 103 2.80 11.47 9.50
C LYS A 103 3.71 10.26 9.76
N PHE A 104 3.14 9.07 9.92
CA PHE A 104 3.91 7.85 10.14
C PHE A 104 4.75 7.47 8.92
N ALA A 105 4.19 7.55 7.71
CA ALA A 105 4.88 7.26 6.46
C ALA A 105 6.07 8.21 6.25
N ASP A 106 5.87 9.49 6.55
CA ASP A 106 6.91 10.52 6.43
C ASP A 106 8.03 10.31 7.45
N TRP A 107 7.67 10.04 8.70
CA TRP A 107 8.61 9.70 9.77
C TRP A 107 9.38 8.39 9.47
N LYS A 108 8.69 7.36 8.95
CA LYS A 108 9.31 6.09 8.54
C LYS A 108 10.29 6.33 7.41
N PHE A 109 9.88 7.11 6.40
CA PHE A 109 10.70 7.40 5.23
C PHE A 109 11.96 8.19 5.60
N SER A 110 11.85 9.21 6.45
CA SER A 110 13.01 9.99 6.91
C SER A 110 14.00 9.18 7.75
N ARG A 111 13.53 8.14 8.46
CA ARG A 111 14.37 7.25 9.28
C ARG A 111 14.88 6.01 8.56
N SER A 112 14.38 5.71 7.37
CA SER A 112 14.80 4.52 6.62
C SER A 112 16.10 4.81 5.88
N ALA A 113 17.23 4.32 6.40
CA ALA A 113 18.56 4.46 5.79
C ALA A 113 18.63 3.97 4.34
N HIS A 114 17.77 3.02 3.95
CA HIS A 114 17.67 2.48 2.59
C HIS A 114 17.11 3.47 1.54
N CYS A 115 16.34 4.50 1.93
CA CYS A 115 15.70 5.44 0.99
C CYS A 115 16.52 6.72 0.75
N GLN A 116 17.53 7.01 1.58
CA GLN A 116 18.42 8.16 1.37
C GLN A 116 19.39 7.98 0.18
N LEU A 117 19.55 6.75 -0.31
CA LEU A 117 20.46 6.39 -1.41
C LEU A 117 19.80 6.36 -2.80
N SER A 118 18.48 6.60 -2.87
CA SER A 118 17.71 6.62 -4.12
C SER A 118 17.34 8.04 -4.58
N THR A 119 18.13 9.04 -4.18
CA THR A 119 18.14 10.39 -4.77
C THR A 119 19.12 10.41 -5.93
#